data_AF-A0A4R6M2A7-F1
#
_entry.id   AF-A0A4R6M2A7-F1
#
_cell.length_a   1.000
_cell.length_b   1.000
_cell.length_c   1.000
_cell.angle_alpha   90.00
_cell.angle_beta   90.00
_cell.angle_gamma   90.00
#
_symmetry.space_group_name_H-M   'P 1'
#
loop_
_entity.id
_entity.type
_entity.pdbx_description
1 polymer ?
#
loop_
_entity_poly.entity_id
_entity_poly.type
_entity_poly.pdbx_seq_one_letter_code
_entity_poly.pdbx_strand_id
1 'polypeptide(L)' 'MGDQNCVDVIKEIDKNNLKDYTDEENFRLGIMLGYDRLKQCEHYVKRKAEKSEIKNRIPG' A
#
# COMPACT_ATOMS: atom_id res chain seq x y z
N MET A 1 -3.73 1.36 -22.23
CA MET A 1 -3.24 0.06 -21.73
C MET A 1 -2.11 0.35 -20.76
N GLY A 2 -2.00 -0.40 -19.66
CA GLY A 2 -0.90 -0.23 -18.70
C GLY A 2 0.41 -0.79 -19.25
N ASP A 3 1.54 -0.34 -18.71
CA ASP A 3 2.86 -0.89 -19.02
C ASP A 3 2.95 -2.35 -18.54
N GLN A 4 3.56 -3.22 -19.36
CA GLN A 4 3.63 -4.64 -19.07
C GLN A 4 4.37 -4.94 -17.76
N ASN A 5 5.41 -4.16 -17.44
CA ASN A 5 6.14 -4.32 -16.19
C ASN A 5 5.25 -4.00 -14.99
N CYS A 6 4.40 -2.97 -15.08
CA CYS A 6 3.43 -2.65 -14.03
C CYS A 6 2.39 -3.77 -13.86
N VAL A 7 1.92 -4.35 -14.96
CA VAL A 7 0.95 -5.46 -14.93
C VAL A 7 1.56 -6.70 -14.28
N ASP A 8 2.82 -7.02 -14.60
CA ASP A 8 3.46 -8.21 -14.07
C ASP A 8 3.76 -8.09 -12.57
N VAL A 9 4.15 -6.91 -12.07
CA VAL A 9 4.27 -6.70 -10.61
C VAL A 9 2.92 -6.84 -9.90
N ILE A 10 1.81 -6.38 -10.50
CA ILE A 10 0.48 -6.57 -9.89
C ILE A 10 0.13 -8.06 -9.80
N LYS A 11 0.49 -8.86 -10.80
CA LYS A 11 0.27 -10.33 -10.77
C LYS A 11 1.08 -11.00 -9.66
N GLU A 12 2.30 -10.54 -9.38
CA GLU A 12 3.14 -11.09 -8.30
C GLU A 12 2.56 -10.85 -6.89
N ILE A 13 1.72 -9.83 -6.72
CA ILE A 13 1.06 -9.58 -5.43
C ILE A 13 0.01 -10.66 -5.12
N ASP A 14 -0.55 -11.29 -6.16
CA ASP A 14 -1.47 -12.45 -6.08
C ASP A 14 -2.57 -12.33 -5.02
N LYS A 15 -3.19 -11.15 -4.93
CA LYS A 15 -4.29 -10.86 -3.99
C LYS A 15 -5.52 -10.36 -4.72
N ASN A 16 -6.64 -11.03 -4.44
CA ASN A 16 -7.92 -10.74 -5.06
C ASN A 16 -8.63 -9.51 -4.48
N ASN A 17 -8.32 -9.10 -3.24
CA ASN A 17 -8.90 -7.90 -2.64
C ASN A 17 -7.84 -6.89 -2.20
N LEU A 18 -8.07 -5.62 -2.51
CA LEU A 18 -7.23 -4.50 -2.04
C LEU A 18 -7.14 -4.37 -0.52
N LYS A 19 -8.11 -4.97 0.21
CA LYS A 19 -8.10 -4.99 1.68
C LYS A 19 -7.01 -5.90 2.25
N ASP A 20 -6.58 -6.88 1.47
CA ASP A 20 -5.57 -7.87 1.88
C ASP A 20 -4.14 -7.34 1.62
N TYR A 21 -4.02 -6.18 1.00
CA TYR A 21 -2.73 -5.56 0.67
C TYR A 21 -2.09 -5.01 1.94
N THR A 22 -0.79 -5.26 2.08
CA THR A 22 0.05 -4.60 3.09
C THR A 22 0.14 -3.10 2.79
N ASP A 23 0.63 -2.32 3.74
CA ASP A 23 0.83 -0.88 3.52
C ASP A 23 1.87 -0.65 2.41
N GLU A 24 2.88 -1.52 2.31
CA GLU A 24 3.91 -1.53 1.28
C GLU A 24 3.37 -1.90 -0.10
N GLU A 25 2.50 -2.91 -0.19
CA GLU A 25 1.87 -3.31 -1.45
C GLU A 25 0.90 -2.23 -1.94
N ASN A 26 0.10 -1.65 -1.04
CA ASN A 26 -0.77 -0.51 -1.39
C ASN A 26 0.02 0.69 -1.89
N PHE A 27 1.15 1.00 -1.26
CA PHE A 27 2.03 2.08 -1.71
C PHE A 27 2.58 1.81 -3.12
N ARG A 28 3.09 0.60 -3.39
CA ARG A 28 3.59 0.20 -4.72
C ARG A 28 2.50 0.28 -5.79
N LEU A 29 1.30 -0.23 -5.48
CA LEU A 29 0.15 -0.16 -6.37
C LEU A 29 -0.23 1.30 -6.67
N GLY A 30 -0.18 2.18 -5.67
CA GLY A 30 -0.40 3.61 -5.83
C GLY A 30 0.58 4.25 -6.82
N ILE A 31 1.86 3.91 -6.73
CA ILE A 31 2.87 4.41 -7.68
C ILE A 31 2.60 3.89 -9.10
N MET A 32 2.26 2.60 -9.27
CA MET A 32 1.98 2.01 -10.59
C MET A 32 0.73 2.60 -11.27
N LEU A 33 -0.26 3.03 -10.47
CA LEU A 33 -1.46 3.70 -10.96
C LEU A 33 -1.24 5.19 -11.25
N GLY A 34 -0.03 5.71 -11.03
CA GLY A 34 0.33 7.10 -11.31
C GLY A 34 -0.16 8.10 -10.26
N TYR A 35 -0.46 7.65 -9.04
CA TYR A 35 -0.75 8.57 -7.95
C TYR A 35 0.49 9.41 -7.60
N ASP A 36 0.25 10.62 -7.09
CA ASP A 36 1.32 11.50 -6.64
C ASP A 36 2.18 10.84 -5.57
N ARG A 37 3.50 10.82 -5.81
CA ARG A 37 4.48 10.16 -4.95
C ARG A 37 4.50 10.75 -3.54
N LEU A 38 4.43 12.08 -3.41
CA LEU A 38 4.51 12.74 -2.10
C LEU A 38 3.26 12.42 -1.27
N LYS A 39 2.08 12.47 -1.88
CA LYS A 39 0.82 12.09 -1.22
C LYS A 39 0.81 10.62 -0.80
N GLN A 40 1.36 9.72 -1.62
CA GLN A 40 1.50 8.31 -1.24
C GLN A 40 2.45 8.13 -0.05
N CYS A 41 3.55 8.89 0.01
CA CYS A 41 4.47 8.87 1.16
C CYS A 41 3.77 9.36 2.43
N GLU A 42 3.08 10.49 2.38
CA GLU A 42 2.32 11.04 3.51
C GLU A 42 1.28 10.03 4.02
N HIS A 43 0.53 9.43 3.11
CA HIS A 43 -0.50 8.43 3.44
C HIS A 43 0.10 7.17 4.09
N TYR A 44 1.20 6.67 3.54
CA TYR A 44 1.90 5.50 4.07
C TYR A 44 2.43 5.74 5.48
N VAL A 45 3.09 6.88 5.73
CA VAL A 45 3.60 7.25 7.06
C VAL A 45 2.46 7.39 8.06
N LYS A 46 1.38 8.09 7.67
CA LYS A 46 0.20 8.28 8.51
C LYS A 46 -0.43 6.94 8.91
N ARG A 47 -0.66 6.03 7.96
CA ARG A 47 -1.24 4.71 8.25
C ARG A 47 -0.37 3.89 9.18
N LYS A 48 0.95 3.91 9.01
CA LYS A 48 1.87 3.20 9.91
C LYS A 48 1.82 3.74 11.33
N ALA A 49 1.78 5.06 11.50
CA ALA A 49 1.63 5.69 12.81
C ALA A 49 0.29 5.31 13.47
N GLU A 50 -0.82 5.35 12.73
CA GLU A 50 -2.14 4.96 13.26
C GLU A 50 -2.17 3.49 13.74
N LYS A 51 -1.53 2.58 12.99
CA LYS A 51 -1.42 1.17 13.40
C LYS A 51 -0.52 0.97 14.62
N SER A 52 0.58 1.72 14.76
CA SER A 52 1.43 1.63 15.96
C SER A 52 0.70 2.14 17.20
N GLU A 53 -0.06 3.23 17.07
CA GLU A 53 -0.85 3.79 18.19
C GLU A 53 -1.97 2.85 18.63
N ILE A 54 -2.64 2.16 17.70
CA ILE A 54 -3.64 1.14 18.04
C ILE A 54 -2.99 -0.04 18.79
N LYS A 55 -1.81 -0.49 18.34
CA LYS A 55 -1.07 -1.58 18.98
C LYS A 55 -0.65 -1.25 20.41
N ASN A 56 -0.35 0.02 20.71
CA ASN A 56 0.00 0.48 22.05
C ASN A 56 -1.23 0.61 22.98
N ARG A 57 -2.45 0.71 22.45
CA ARG A 57 -3.69 0.90 23.22
C ARG A 57 -4.39 -0.39 23.62
N ILE A 58 -3.99 -1.53 23.04
CA ILE A 58 -4.52 -2.84 23.40
C ILE A 58 -3.38 -3.59 24.12
N PRO A 59 -3.33 -3.58 25.47
CA PRO A 59 -2.42 -4.47 26.17
C PRO A 59 -2.87 -5.92 25.89
N GLY A 60 -1.94 -6.73 25.37
CA GLY A 60 -2.15 -8.16 25.16
C GLY A 60 -2.18 -8.95 26.45
#